data_AF-A0A2J6N1I9-F1
#
_entry.id   AF-A0A2J6N1I9-F1
#
_cell.length_a   1.000
_cell.length_b   1.000
_cell.length_c   1.000
_cell.angle_alpha   90.00
_cell.angle_beta   90.00
_cell.angle_gamma   90.00
#
_symmetry.space_group_name_H-M   'P 1'
#
loop_
_entity.id
_entity.type
_entity.pdbx_description
1 polymer ?
#
loop_
_entity_poly.entity_id
_entity_poly.type
_entity_poly.pdbx_seq_one_letter_code
_entity_poly.pdbx_strand_id
1 'polypeptide(L)'
;VGTALSNAPTIDFAMDIVEVDGKLCAKRGKMGGKKEVWRCQKCLADLVLPFDKAQPKCPVCGGKTEPMLKPLIKNGKIVAKLPRPKEIRQYVLKQIEKLQLEEILA
;
A
#
# COMPACT_ATOMS: atom_id res chain seq x y z
N VAL A 1 -7.59 26.13 -7.68
CA VAL A 1 -6.75 24.91 -7.72
C VAL A 1 -6.44 24.59 -9.18
N GLY A 2 -5.17 24.57 -9.57
CA GLY A 2 -4.75 24.42 -10.98
C GLY A 2 -3.34 23.84 -11.05
N THR A 3 -2.35 24.70 -11.23
CA THR A 3 -0.92 24.34 -11.28
C THR A 3 -0.46 23.50 -10.08
N ALA A 4 -0.96 23.80 -8.87
CA ALA A 4 -0.61 23.05 -7.66
C ALA A 4 -0.99 21.55 -7.71
N LEU A 5 -1.96 21.15 -8.54
CA LEU A 5 -2.30 19.74 -8.76
C LEU A 5 -1.70 19.20 -10.06
N SER A 6 -1.80 19.95 -11.16
CA SER A 6 -1.34 19.48 -12.47
C SER A 6 0.18 19.40 -12.58
N ASN A 7 0.90 20.18 -11.77
CA ASN A 7 2.36 20.16 -11.63
C ASN A 7 2.78 19.78 -10.19
N ALA A 8 2.01 18.91 -9.54
CA ALA A 8 2.40 18.36 -8.25
C ALA A 8 3.71 17.58 -8.37
N PRO A 9 4.61 17.64 -7.37
CA PRO A 9 5.83 16.83 -7.36
C PRO A 9 5.52 15.35 -7.57
N THR A 10 6.31 14.67 -8.40
CA THR A 10 6.16 13.24 -8.64
C THR A 10 6.69 12.43 -7.45
N ILE A 11 6.04 11.31 -7.15
CA ILE A 11 6.57 10.32 -6.20
C ILE A 11 7.63 9.47 -6.91
N ASP A 12 8.85 9.45 -6.36
CA ASP A 12 9.95 8.65 -6.90
C ASP A 12 9.82 7.17 -6.50
N PHE A 13 9.18 6.38 -7.38
CA PHE A 13 9.04 4.94 -7.19
C PHE A 13 10.22 4.17 -7.77
N ALA A 14 10.78 3.27 -6.96
CA ALA A 14 11.80 2.32 -7.40
C ALA A 14 11.25 0.89 -7.46
N MET A 15 11.71 0.11 -8.44
CA MET A 15 11.43 -1.32 -8.56
C MET A 15 12.73 -2.11 -8.39
N ASP A 16 12.74 -3.03 -7.42
CA ASP A 16 13.91 -3.81 -7.05
C ASP A 16 13.54 -5.30 -6.92
N ILE A 17 14.45 -6.18 -7.34
CA ILE A 17 14.32 -7.61 -7.11
C ILE A 17 14.51 -7.89 -5.61
N VAL A 18 13.54 -8.56 -5.00
CA VAL A 18 13.54 -8.94 -3.58
C VAL A 18 13.67 -10.44 -3.35
N GLU A 19 13.53 -11.26 -4.39
CA GLU A 19 13.61 -12.72 -4.32
C GLU A 19 14.04 -13.29 -5.67
N VAL A 20 14.95 -14.25 -5.66
CA VAL A 20 15.42 -14.99 -6.85
C VAL A 20 15.34 -16.47 -6.54
N ASP A 21 14.64 -17.24 -7.38
CA ASP A 21 14.45 -18.69 -7.23
C ASP A 21 13.97 -19.11 -5.82
N GLY A 22 13.06 -18.34 -5.23
CA GLY A 22 12.52 -18.57 -3.89
C GLY A 22 13.44 -18.17 -2.73
N LYS A 23 14.63 -17.64 -3.01
CA LYS A 23 15.60 -17.19 -2.00
C LYS A 23 15.53 -15.67 -1.83
N LEU A 24 15.42 -15.22 -0.58
CA LEU A 24 15.37 -13.79 -0.24
C LEU A 24 16.69 -13.12 -0.65
N CYS A 25 16.62 -12.02 -1.40
CA CYS A 25 17.80 -11.26 -1.81
C CYS A 25 17.44 -9.77 -1.97
N ALA A 26 18.42 -8.87 -1.94
CA ALA A 26 18.21 -7.47 -2.30
C ALA A 26 19.55 -6.76 -2.52
N LYS A 27 19.52 -5.66 -3.27
CA LYS A 27 20.64 -4.70 -3.33
C LYS A 27 20.79 -3.98 -1.98
N ARG A 28 21.96 -3.41 -1.72
CA ARG A 28 22.22 -2.57 -0.54
C ARG A 28 21.19 -1.43 -0.46
N GLY A 29 20.63 -1.22 0.73
CA GLY A 29 19.60 -0.21 0.97
C GLY A 29 18.17 -0.66 0.66
N LYS A 30 17.95 -1.92 0.31
CA LYS A 30 16.61 -2.50 0.06
C LYS A 30 16.37 -3.71 0.96
N MET A 31 15.12 -3.91 1.37
CA MET A 31 14.72 -5.07 2.17
C MET A 31 14.39 -6.26 1.26
N GLY A 32 15.12 -7.35 1.37
CA GLY A 32 14.85 -8.60 0.65
C GLY A 32 13.57 -9.30 1.12
N GLY A 33 13.18 -10.30 0.36
CA GLY A 33 12.03 -11.17 0.60
C GLY A 33 10.69 -10.62 0.15
N LYS A 34 9.79 -11.53 -0.25
CA LYS A 34 8.37 -11.21 -0.49
C LYS A 34 7.68 -10.79 0.82
N LYS A 35 6.82 -9.77 0.73
CA LYS A 35 6.13 -9.16 1.89
C LYS A 35 4.65 -8.93 1.59
N GLU A 36 3.86 -8.75 2.65
CA GLU A 36 2.47 -8.29 2.62
C GLU A 36 2.35 -6.97 3.39
N VAL A 37 1.42 -6.12 2.96
CA VAL A 37 1.05 -4.89 3.66
C VAL A 37 -0.30 -5.10 4.33
N TRP A 38 -0.33 -5.02 5.65
CA TRP A 38 -1.52 -5.16 6.48
C TRP A 38 -2.00 -3.79 6.93
N ARG A 39 -3.19 -3.36 6.48
CA ARG A 39 -3.77 -2.07 6.84
C ARG A 39 -4.88 -2.21 7.85
N CYS A 40 -4.87 -1.41 8.91
CA CYS A 40 -6.03 -1.29 9.78
C CYS A 40 -7.14 -0.45 9.13
N GLN A 41 -8.35 -1.00 9.00
CA GLN A 41 -9.47 -0.26 8.41
C GLN A 41 -10.02 0.86 9.31
N LYS A 42 -9.67 0.87 10.60
CA LYS A 42 -10.12 1.90 11.56
C LYS A 42 -9.21 3.13 11.54
N CYS A 43 -7.91 2.95 11.79
CA CYS A 43 -6.97 4.07 11.95
C CYS A 43 -5.94 4.18 10.81
N LEU A 44 -6.08 3.36 9.75
CA LEU A 44 -5.22 3.37 8.56
C LEU A 44 -3.72 3.11 8.80
N ALA A 45 -3.34 2.69 10.01
CA ALA A 45 -1.98 2.24 10.30
C ALA A 45 -1.63 1.00 9.46
N ASP A 46 -0.47 1.05 8.81
CA ASP A 46 0.08 -0.02 7.99
C ASP A 46 1.17 -0.79 8.75
N LEU A 47 1.23 -2.09 8.48
CA LEU A 47 2.30 -2.96 8.96
C LEU A 47 2.79 -3.85 7.82
N VAL A 48 4.10 -3.86 7.58
CA VAL A 48 4.72 -4.71 6.56
C VAL A 48 5.31 -5.94 7.23
N LEU A 49 4.91 -7.12 6.80
CA LEU A 49 5.43 -8.40 7.31
C LEU A 49 5.90 -9.28 6.15
N PRO A 50 6.84 -10.23 6.40
CA PRO A 50 7.09 -11.31 5.45
C PRO A 50 5.79 -12.00 5.02
N PHE A 51 5.72 -12.42 3.75
CA PHE A 51 4.47 -12.86 3.12
C PHE A 51 3.85 -14.11 3.75
N ASP A 52 4.64 -14.92 4.46
CA ASP A 52 4.25 -16.15 5.15
C ASP A 52 3.75 -15.91 6.59
N LYS A 53 3.82 -14.67 7.10
CA LYS A 53 3.36 -14.35 8.45
C LYS A 53 1.84 -14.27 8.53
N ALA A 54 1.33 -14.72 9.68
CA ALA A 54 -0.08 -14.61 10.01
C ALA A 54 -0.53 -13.15 10.10
N GLN A 55 -1.81 -12.93 9.80
CA GLN A 55 -2.45 -11.62 9.89
C GLN A 55 -2.28 -11.02 11.30
N PRO A 56 -1.67 -9.82 11.43
CA PRO A 56 -1.47 -9.17 12.72
C PRO A 56 -2.72 -8.39 13.16
N LYS A 57 -2.86 -8.15 14.47
CA LYS A 57 -3.74 -7.07 14.95
C LYS A 57 -3.08 -5.71 14.68
N CYS A 58 -3.88 -4.65 14.61
CA CYS A 58 -3.34 -3.31 14.47
C CYS A 58 -2.50 -2.94 15.70
N PRO A 59 -1.24 -2.53 15.53
CA PRO A 59 -0.36 -2.20 16.65
C PRO A 59 -0.74 -0.88 17.35
N VAL A 60 -1.52 -0.02 16.68
CA VAL A 60 -1.90 1.31 17.20
C VAL A 60 -3.20 1.26 17.99
N CYS A 61 -4.25 0.63 17.45
CA CYS A 61 -5.59 0.65 18.05
C CYS A 61 -6.16 -0.75 18.38
N GLY A 62 -5.39 -1.82 18.15
CA GLY A 62 -5.83 -3.20 18.38
C GLY A 62 -6.88 -3.73 17.40
N GLY A 63 -7.34 -2.91 16.45
CA GLY A 63 -8.35 -3.27 15.45
C GLY A 63 -7.90 -4.37 14.46
N LYS A 64 -8.85 -4.89 13.69
CA LYS A 64 -8.57 -5.84 12.61
C LYS A 64 -7.79 -5.16 11.48
N THR A 65 -6.85 -5.90 10.90
CA THR A 65 -6.12 -5.50 9.68
C THR A 65 -6.70 -6.21 8.46
N GLU A 66 -6.35 -5.77 7.26
CA GLU A 66 -6.65 -6.46 6.01
C GLU A 66 -5.42 -6.45 5.10
N PRO A 67 -5.23 -7.48 4.25
CA PRO A 67 -4.13 -7.51 3.30
C PRO A 67 -4.42 -6.56 2.13
N MET A 68 -3.44 -5.72 1.80
CA MET A 68 -3.57 -4.70 0.77
C MET A 68 -3.06 -5.15 -0.60
N LEU A 69 -2.12 -6.09 -0.67
CA LEU A 69 -1.59 -6.59 -1.93
C LEU A 69 -2.46 -7.73 -2.47
N LYS A 70 -3.26 -7.43 -3.49
CA LYS A 70 -4.12 -8.41 -4.17
C LYS A 70 -3.65 -8.64 -5.60
N PRO A 71 -3.65 -9.89 -6.09
CA PRO A 71 -3.20 -10.17 -7.45
C PRO A 71 -4.15 -9.53 -8.47
N LEU A 72 -3.63 -8.62 -9.29
CA LEU A 72 -4.36 -8.04 -10.43
C LEU A 72 -4.12 -8.82 -11.72
N ILE A 73 -2.94 -9.41 -11.86
CA ILE A 73 -2.51 -10.21 -13.01
C ILE A 73 -1.97 -11.55 -12.51
N LYS A 74 -2.35 -12.66 -13.18
CA LYS A 74 -1.75 -13.99 -13.00
C LYS A 74 -1.50 -14.61 -14.37
N ASN A 75 -0.29 -15.12 -14.61
CA ASN A 75 0.10 -15.77 -15.87
C ASN A 75 -0.27 -14.93 -17.12
N GLY A 76 0.01 -13.63 -17.08
CA GLY A 76 -0.28 -12.70 -18.17
C GLY A 76 -1.75 -12.29 -18.34
N LYS A 77 -2.67 -12.80 -17.52
CA LYS A 77 -4.11 -12.49 -17.58
C LYS A 77 -4.53 -11.59 -16.43
N ILE A 78 -5.36 -10.59 -16.72
CA ILE A 78 -6.01 -9.77 -15.69
C ILE A 78 -7.04 -10.65 -14.95
N VAL A 79 -6.90 -10.79 -13.64
CA VAL A 79 -7.75 -11.64 -12.79
C VAL A 79 -8.60 -10.86 -11.80
N ALA A 80 -8.49 -9.54 -11.78
CA ALA A 80 -9.26 -8.67 -10.91
C ALA A 80 -10.20 -7.77 -11.72
N LYS A 81 -11.38 -7.48 -11.18
CA LYS A 81 -12.27 -6.46 -11.72
C LYS A 81 -11.72 -5.09 -11.32
N LEU A 82 -11.39 -4.26 -12.32
CA LEU A 82 -10.91 -2.91 -12.07
C LEU A 82 -12.09 -1.97 -11.76
N PRO A 83 -12.03 -1.17 -10.69
CA PRO A 83 -13.08 -0.22 -10.35
C PRO A 83 -13.10 0.95 -11.33
N ARG A 84 -14.27 1.59 -11.47
CA ARG A 84 -14.42 2.82 -12.28
C ARG A 84 -13.85 4.03 -11.51
N PRO A 85 -13.48 5.12 -12.21
CA PRO A 85 -12.95 6.33 -11.57
C PRO A 85 -13.79 6.88 -10.41
N LYS A 86 -15.13 6.84 -10.52
CA LYS A 86 -16.04 7.29 -9.45
C LYS A 86 -15.91 6.45 -8.18
N GLU A 87 -15.74 5.14 -8.32
CA GLU A 87 -15.59 4.20 -7.20
C GLU A 87 -14.23 4.41 -6.52
N ILE A 88 -13.17 4.64 -7.30
CA ILE A 88 -11.84 4.97 -6.78
C ILE A 88 -11.87 6.28 -5.98
N ARG A 89 -12.50 7.34 -6.53
CA ARG A 89 -12.64 8.62 -5.83
C ARG A 89 -13.39 8.46 -4.51
N GLN A 90 -14.52 7.73 -4.51
CA GLN A 90 -15.28 7.48 -3.29
C GLN A 90 -14.48 6.71 -2.24
N TYR A 91 -13.68 5.73 -2.67
CA TYR A 91 -12.78 5.01 -1.78
C TYR A 91 -11.76 5.94 -1.12
N VAL A 92 -11.10 6.82 -1.89
CA VAL A 92 -10.13 7.80 -1.37
C VAL A 92 -10.79 8.79 -0.39
N LEU A 93 -11.97 9.33 -0.71
CA LEU A 93 -12.68 10.26 0.18
C LEU A 93 -13.00 9.63 1.55
N LYS A 94 -13.49 8.38 1.57
CA LYS A 94 -13.74 7.62 2.80
C LYS A 94 -12.47 7.36 3.64
N GLN A 95 -11.30 7.35 3.00
CA GLN A 95 -10.03 7.23 3.71
C GLN A 95 -9.60 8.56 4.30
N ILE A 96 -9.70 9.65 3.52
CA ILE A 96 -9.35 11.00 3.97
C ILE A 96 -10.17 11.43 5.19
N GLU A 97 -11.45 11.05 5.26
CA GLU A 97 -12.31 11.29 6.44
C GLU A 97 -11.75 10.74 7.76
N LYS A 98 -10.83 9.76 7.70
CA LYS A 98 -10.20 9.13 8.88
C LYS A 98 -8.85 9.74 9.24
N LEU A 99 -8.30 10.60 8.38
CA LEU A 99 -7.01 11.23 8.58
C LEU A 99 -7.20 12.59 9.24
N GLN A 100 -6.35 12.90 10.23
CA GLN A 100 -6.21 14.25 10.72
C GLN A 100 -5.20 14.97 9.82
N LEU A 101 -5.54 16.18 9.36
CA LEU A 101 -4.59 17.04 8.68
C LEU A 101 -3.62 17.57 9.73
N GLU A 102 -2.41 17.05 9.76
CA GLU A 102 -1.30 17.74 10.41
C GLU A 102 -0.97 18.96 9.54
N GLU A 103 -0.95 20.14 10.16
CA GLU A 103 -0.41 21.33 9.52
C GLU A 103 1.04 21.04 9.16
N ILE A 104 1.34 20.96 7.87
CA ILE A 104 2.72 20.98 7.41
C ILE A 104 3.24 22.36 7.80
N LEU A 105 3.98 22.43 8.91
CA LEU A 105 4.80 23.58 9.26
C LEU A 105 5.76 23.78 8.08
N ALA A 106 5.43 24.76 7.25
CA ALA A 106 6.32 25.29 6.23
C ALA A 106 7.36 26.21 6.86
#